data_AF-A0A7W4FBN3-F1
#
_entry.id   AF-A0A7W4FBN3-F1
#
_cell.length_a   1.000
_cell.length_b   1.000
_cell.length_c   1.000
_cell.angle_alpha   90.00
_cell.angle_beta   90.00
_cell.angle_gamma   90.00
#
_symmetry.space_group_name_H-M   'P 1'
#
loop_
_entity.id
_entity.type
_entity.pdbx_description
1 polymer ?
#
loop_
_entity_poly.entity_id
_entity_poly.type
_entity_poly.pdbx_seq_one_letter_code
_entity_poly.pdbx_strand_id
1 'polypeptide(L)'
;MDEVHRLSACLRCKGVGKEAAIRLGKKLSDKYRTDAEKYDKNGNYKQELFHKGLGRAETKSEVRQVSKVVAEWADGDSVAAHYGFGIDLFCTEDFGRSSDEPSVLDEMHRLWLKSDFGINFVTLCDLAQMLTK
;
A
#
# COMPACT_ATOMS: atom_id res chain seq x y z
N MET A 1 -0.58 -13.85 12.51
CA MET A 1 0.28 -13.00 11.66
C MET A 1 0.52 -13.62 10.29
N ASP A 2 0.55 -14.94 10.15
CA ASP A 2 0.81 -15.59 8.85
C ASP A 2 -0.19 -15.20 7.75
N GLU A 3 -1.48 -15.09 8.08
CA GLU A 3 -2.51 -14.66 7.13
C GLU A 3 -2.38 -13.18 6.72
N VAL A 4 -1.95 -12.30 7.63
CA VAL A 4 -1.62 -10.90 7.30
C VAL A 4 -0.51 -10.88 6.26
N HIS A 5 0.59 -11.61 6.53
CA HIS A 5 1.71 -11.70 5.60
C HIS A 5 1.32 -12.32 4.25
N ARG A 6 0.41 -13.31 4.25
CA ARG A 6 -0.10 -13.95 3.04
C ARG A 6 -0.79 -12.94 2.13
N LEU A 7 -1.76 -12.18 2.65
CA LEU A 7 -2.45 -11.18 1.85
C LEU A 7 -1.53 -10.01 1.46
N SER A 8 -0.67 -9.52 2.37
CA SER A 8 0.33 -8.50 2.03
C SER A 8 1.27 -8.95 0.91
N ALA A 9 1.63 -10.23 0.83
CA ALA A 9 2.43 -10.77 -0.28
C ALA A 9 1.66 -10.77 -1.60
N CYS A 10 0.38 -11.17 -1.59
CA CYS A 10 -0.48 -11.13 -2.78
C CYS A 10 -0.68 -9.70 -3.31
N LEU A 11 -0.91 -8.72 -2.43
CA LEU A 11 -1.02 -7.30 -2.79
C LEU A 11 0.27 -6.81 -3.46
N ARG A 12 1.43 -7.19 -2.91
CA ARG A 12 2.73 -6.86 -3.50
C ARG A 12 2.91 -7.44 -4.90
N CYS A 13 2.50 -8.69 -5.14
CA CYS A 13 2.56 -9.30 -6.47
C CYS A 13 1.69 -8.56 -7.50
N LYS A 14 0.63 -7.89 -7.05
CA LYS A 14 -0.21 -7.02 -7.89
C LYS A 14 0.33 -5.60 -8.05
N GLY A 15 1.40 -5.25 -7.36
CA GLY A 15 2.02 -3.93 -7.45
C GLY A 15 1.34 -2.84 -6.62
N VAL A 16 0.41 -3.20 -5.74
CA VAL A 16 -0.39 -2.27 -4.92
C VAL A 16 0.02 -2.30 -3.44
N GLY A 17 -0.55 -1.41 -2.64
CA GLY A 17 -0.20 -1.27 -1.23
C GLY A 17 1.26 -0.87 -1.03
N LYS A 18 1.96 -1.57 -0.12
CA LYS A 18 3.37 -1.28 0.22
C LYS A 18 4.33 -1.30 -0.98
N GLU A 19 4.01 -2.04 -2.03
CA GLU A 19 4.88 -2.13 -3.22
C GLU A 19 5.02 -0.79 -3.94
N ALA A 20 3.97 0.02 -3.99
CA ALA A 20 4.02 1.36 -4.56
C ALA A 20 5.02 2.26 -3.79
N ALA A 21 5.00 2.19 -2.45
CA ALA A 21 5.93 2.90 -1.58
C ALA A 21 7.38 2.41 -1.76
N ILE A 22 7.58 1.10 -1.94
CA ILE A 22 8.91 0.52 -2.21
C ILE A 22 9.49 1.04 -3.52
N ARG A 23 8.69 1.02 -4.60
CA ARG A 23 9.10 1.50 -5.93
C ARG A 23 9.46 2.97 -5.92
N LEU A 24 8.61 3.82 -5.33
CA LEU A 24 8.90 5.26 -5.23
C LEU A 24 10.12 5.54 -4.36
N GLY A 25 10.23 4.86 -3.21
CA GLY A 25 11.39 4.98 -2.33
C GLY A 25 12.70 4.67 -3.04
N LYS A 26 12.75 3.54 -3.77
CA LYS A 26 13.91 3.17 -4.58
C LYS A 26 14.23 4.22 -5.65
N LYS A 27 13.22 4.71 -6.37
CA LYS A 27 13.39 5.75 -7.40
C LYS A 27 14.01 7.04 -6.83
N LEU A 28 13.53 7.49 -5.67
CA LEU A 28 14.05 8.68 -5.00
C LEU A 28 15.46 8.45 -4.43
N SER A 29 15.74 7.27 -3.89
CA SER A 29 17.09 6.87 -3.50
C SER A 29 18.07 6.91 -4.68
N ASP A 30 17.70 6.35 -5.83
CA ASP A 30 18.58 6.31 -6.99
C ASP A 30 18.85 7.71 -7.56
N LYS A 31 17.83 8.58 -7.51
CA LYS A 31 17.88 9.98 -7.96
C LYS A 31 18.76 10.86 -7.06
N TYR A 32 18.63 10.73 -5.74
CA TYR A 32 19.18 11.69 -4.78
C TYR A 32 20.36 11.18 -3.96
N ARG A 33 20.72 9.89 -4.02
CA ARG A 33 21.93 9.40 -3.37
C ARG A 33 23.17 9.75 -4.18
N THR A 34 24.16 10.24 -3.46
CA THR A 34 25.53 10.37 -3.94
C THR A 34 26.21 9.00 -4.08
N ASP A 35 27.29 8.92 -4.85
CA ASP A 35 28.06 7.67 -4.99
C ASP A 35 28.66 7.23 -3.64
N ALA A 36 29.10 8.19 -2.82
CA ALA A 36 29.58 7.92 -1.46
C ALA A 36 28.51 7.31 -0.55
N GLU A 37 27.23 7.64 -0.77
CA GLU A 37 26.13 7.00 -0.06
C GLU A 37 25.78 5.63 -0.65
N LYS A 38 25.94 5.45 -1.97
CA LYS A 38 25.57 4.23 -2.71
C LYS A 38 26.48 3.05 -2.44
N TYR A 39 27.76 3.28 -2.18
CA TYR A 39 28.74 2.22 -2.01
C TYR A 39 29.29 2.16 -0.58
N ASP A 40 29.51 0.96 -0.06
CA ASP A 40 30.27 0.79 1.19
C ASP A 40 31.77 1.02 0.94
N LYS A 41 32.56 0.97 2.01
CA LYS A 41 34.03 1.13 1.96
C LYS A 41 34.74 0.08 1.08
N ASN A 42 34.07 -1.01 0.73
CA ASN A 42 34.60 -2.08 -0.11
C ASN A 42 34.08 -1.98 -1.56
N GLY A 43 33.31 -0.95 -1.91
CA GLY A 43 32.73 -0.77 -3.24
C GLY A 43 31.44 -1.57 -3.49
N ASN A 44 30.82 -2.18 -2.47
CA ASN A 44 29.55 -2.90 -2.65
C ASN A 44 28.36 -1.93 -2.61
N TYR A 45 27.35 -2.16 -3.45
CA TYR A 45 26.13 -1.37 -3.43
C TYR A 45 25.37 -1.56 -2.11
N LYS A 46 25.21 -0.48 -1.35
CA LYS A 46 24.46 -0.43 -0.11
C LYS A 46 22.98 -0.25 -0.43
N GLN A 47 22.18 -1.27 -0.15
CA GLN A 47 20.72 -1.13 -0.21
C GLN A 47 20.23 -0.13 0.84
N GLU A 48 19.34 0.77 0.43
CA GLU A 48 18.66 1.70 1.33
C GLU A 48 17.23 1.19 1.60
N LEU A 49 16.76 1.35 2.83
CA LEU A 49 15.38 1.04 3.18
C LEU A 49 14.44 2.01 2.46
N PHE A 50 13.36 1.51 1.88
CA PHE A 50 12.48 2.32 1.03
C PHE A 50 11.98 3.62 1.70
N HIS A 51 11.65 3.58 2.99
CA HIS A 51 11.16 4.76 3.73
C HIS A 51 12.21 5.86 3.86
N LYS A 52 13.51 5.52 3.87
CA LYS A 52 14.59 6.53 3.78
C LYS A 52 14.61 7.17 2.40
N GLY A 53 14.40 6.39 1.35
CA GLY A 53 14.25 6.88 -0.02
C GLY A 53 13.06 7.83 -0.16
N LEU A 54 11.90 7.51 0.42
CA LEU A 54 10.75 8.42 0.45
C LEU A 54 11.07 9.75 1.14
N GLY A 55 11.91 9.73 2.18
CA GLY A 55 12.40 10.92 2.87
C GLY A 55 13.34 11.81 2.05
N ARG A 56 13.72 11.40 0.83
CA ARG A 56 14.56 12.19 -0.09
C ARG A 56 13.74 13.00 -1.10
N ALA A 57 12.41 13.04 -0.99
CA ALA A 57 11.58 13.89 -1.84
C ALA A 57 11.93 15.38 -1.63
N GLU A 58 12.32 16.08 -2.68
CA GLU A 58 12.70 17.50 -2.59
C GLU A 58 11.65 18.43 -3.20
N THR A 59 10.96 17.98 -4.26
CA THR A 59 9.97 18.80 -4.95
C THR A 59 8.57 18.62 -4.36
N LYS A 60 7.73 19.66 -4.49
CA LYS A 60 6.29 19.57 -4.10
C LYS A 60 5.56 18.43 -4.80
N SER A 61 5.95 18.11 -6.04
CA SER A 61 5.37 16.99 -6.80
C SER A 61 5.73 15.64 -6.17
N GLU A 62 7.01 15.44 -5.82
CA GLU A 62 7.46 14.21 -5.17
C GLU A 62 6.87 14.04 -3.78
N VAL A 63 6.76 15.13 -3.00
CA VAL A 63 6.08 15.08 -1.69
C VAL A 63 4.63 14.61 -1.85
N ARG A 64 3.90 15.09 -2.86
CA ARG A 64 2.54 14.62 -3.17
C ARG A 64 2.53 13.14 -3.57
N GLN A 65 3.50 12.69 -4.37
CA GLN A 65 3.64 11.28 -4.73
C GLN A 65 3.91 10.41 -3.50
N VAL A 66 4.78 10.86 -2.58
CA VAL A 66 5.04 10.19 -1.31
C VAL A 66 3.75 10.07 -0.48
N SER A 67 2.99 11.16 -0.32
CA SER A 67 1.71 11.12 0.40
C SER A 67 0.74 10.10 -0.21
N LYS A 68 0.64 10.03 -1.55
CA LYS A 68 -0.23 9.06 -2.24
C LYS A 68 0.20 7.62 -1.97
N VAL A 69 1.47 7.29 -2.15
CA VAL A 69 1.93 5.89 -1.95
C VAL A 69 1.90 5.46 -0.48
N VAL A 70 2.00 6.40 0.46
CA VAL A 70 1.83 6.12 1.89
C VAL A 70 0.37 5.85 2.23
N ALA A 71 -0.57 6.61 1.67
CA ALA A 71 -2.01 6.33 1.81
C ALA A 71 -2.37 4.95 1.24
N GLU A 72 -1.92 4.66 0.01
CA GLU A 72 -2.10 3.35 -0.63
C GLU A 72 -1.50 2.21 0.19
N TRP A 73 -0.31 2.40 0.79
CA TRP A 73 0.27 1.43 1.71
C TRP A 73 -0.61 1.23 2.96
N ALA A 74 -1.13 2.30 3.55
CA ALA A 74 -2.02 2.20 4.71
C ALA A 74 -3.31 1.42 4.39
N ASP A 75 -3.88 1.59 3.20
CA ASP A 75 -5.04 0.81 2.75
C ASP A 75 -4.70 -0.67 2.64
N GLY A 76 -3.56 -0.98 2.01
CA GLY A 76 -3.05 -2.36 1.91
C GLY A 76 -2.84 -3.02 3.26
N ASP A 77 -2.23 -2.32 4.23
CA ASP A 77 -2.01 -2.83 5.58
C ASP A 77 -3.33 -2.99 6.35
N SER A 78 -4.29 -2.09 6.16
CA SER A 78 -5.61 -2.16 6.79
C SER A 78 -6.40 -3.38 6.31
N VAL A 79 -6.42 -3.63 5.00
CA VAL A 79 -7.08 -4.82 4.41
C VAL A 79 -6.37 -6.10 4.84
N ALA A 80 -5.03 -6.12 4.85
CA ALA A 80 -4.25 -7.27 5.30
C ALA A 80 -4.49 -7.60 6.78
N ALA A 81 -4.55 -6.57 7.63
CA ALA A 81 -4.88 -6.73 9.04
C ALA A 81 -6.31 -7.26 9.23
N HIS A 82 -7.28 -6.65 8.55
CA HIS A 82 -8.67 -7.09 8.57
C HIS A 82 -8.81 -8.59 8.27
N TYR A 83 -8.17 -9.03 7.18
CA TYR A 83 -8.14 -10.43 6.81
C TYR A 83 -7.47 -11.31 7.87
N GLY A 84 -6.26 -10.95 8.30
CA GLY A 84 -5.49 -11.80 9.19
C GLY A 84 -6.00 -11.86 10.63
N PHE A 85 -6.83 -10.91 11.04
CA PHE A 85 -7.54 -10.94 12.33
C PHE A 85 -8.95 -11.53 12.24
N GLY A 86 -9.40 -11.96 11.06
CA GLY A 86 -10.73 -12.57 10.88
C GLY A 86 -11.87 -11.60 11.18
N ILE A 87 -11.70 -10.32 10.86
CA ILE A 87 -12.77 -9.33 10.99
C ILE A 87 -13.75 -9.57 9.85
N ASP A 88 -15.06 -9.62 10.12
CA ASP A 88 -16.05 -10.05 9.12
C ASP A 88 -16.35 -8.99 8.03
N LEU A 89 -16.39 -7.71 8.43
CA LEU A 89 -16.77 -6.57 7.58
C LEU A 89 -15.66 -5.51 7.52
N PHE A 90 -15.20 -5.19 6.32
CA PHE A 90 -14.28 -4.08 6.07
C PHE A 90 -15.08 -2.83 5.74
N CYS A 91 -15.28 -1.96 6.73
CA CYS A 91 -16.03 -0.73 6.56
C CYS A 91 -15.12 0.37 6.01
N THR A 92 -15.43 0.88 4.81
CA THR A 92 -14.72 2.01 4.21
C THR A 92 -15.65 2.83 3.33
N GLU A 93 -15.36 4.11 3.17
CA GLU A 93 -15.95 4.99 2.14
C GLU A 93 -14.96 5.27 1.01
N ASP A 94 -13.71 4.83 1.19
CA ASP A 94 -12.67 4.98 0.20
C ASP A 94 -12.76 3.85 -0.83
N PHE A 95 -13.45 4.14 -1.92
CA PHE A 95 -13.68 3.20 -3.01
C PHE A 95 -12.90 3.55 -4.28
N GLY A 96 -11.87 4.40 -4.20
CA GLY A 96 -11.00 4.74 -5.33
C GLY A 96 -11.76 5.35 -6.52
N ARG A 97 -11.66 6.67 -6.74
CA ARG A 97 -12.34 7.35 -7.87
C ARG A 97 -11.46 7.57 -9.10
N SER A 98 -10.15 7.31 -9.00
CA SER A 98 -9.20 7.63 -10.07
C SER A 98 -8.77 6.38 -10.83
N SER A 99 -8.96 6.37 -12.14
CA SER A 99 -8.57 5.30 -13.07
C SER A 99 -7.07 5.25 -13.40
N ASP A 100 -6.29 6.22 -12.90
CA ASP A 100 -4.94 6.48 -13.43
C ASP A 100 -3.87 5.54 -12.87
N GLU A 101 -4.05 4.99 -11.67
CA GLU A 101 -3.12 4.04 -11.04
C GLU A 101 -3.88 2.93 -10.30
N PRO A 102 -3.42 1.67 -10.37
CA PRO A 102 -4.02 0.55 -9.63
C PRO A 102 -3.92 0.77 -8.12
N SER A 103 -5.00 0.49 -7.39
CA SER A 103 -5.10 0.72 -5.94
C SER A 103 -5.69 -0.49 -5.23
N VAL A 104 -5.26 -0.80 -4.00
CA VAL A 104 -5.81 -1.87 -3.14
C VAL A 104 -7.33 -1.85 -3.10
N LEU A 105 -7.91 -0.65 -3.04
CA LEU A 105 -9.34 -0.45 -2.88
C LEU A 105 -10.05 -0.12 -4.18
N ASP A 106 -9.47 -0.36 -5.36
CA ASP A 106 -10.19 -0.24 -6.64
C ASP A 106 -11.24 -1.37 -6.82
N GLU A 107 -12.19 -1.19 -7.75
CA GLU A 107 -13.29 -2.14 -7.94
C GLU A 107 -12.81 -3.55 -8.26
N MET A 108 -11.82 -3.68 -9.15
CA MET A 108 -11.28 -4.98 -9.55
C MET A 108 -10.60 -5.69 -8.38
N HIS A 109 -9.82 -4.97 -7.57
CA HIS A 109 -9.15 -5.52 -6.40
C HIS A 109 -10.15 -5.85 -5.28
N ARG A 110 -11.18 -5.04 -5.05
CA ARG A 110 -12.24 -5.40 -4.08
C ARG A 110 -12.97 -6.68 -4.48
N LEU A 111 -13.30 -6.85 -5.77
CA LEU A 111 -13.93 -8.09 -6.26
C LEU A 111 -13.02 -9.31 -6.04
N TRP A 112 -11.73 -9.16 -6.33
CA TRP A 112 -10.73 -10.19 -6.08
C TRP A 112 -10.57 -10.50 -4.58
N LEU A 113 -10.46 -9.48 -3.72
CA LEU A 113 -10.35 -9.61 -2.27
C LEU A 113 -11.57 -10.31 -1.67
N LYS A 114 -12.77 -10.01 -2.18
CA LYS A 114 -13.99 -10.70 -1.78
C LYS A 114 -14.00 -12.17 -2.22
N SER A 115 -13.65 -12.45 -3.47
CA SER A 115 -13.64 -13.80 -4.06
C SER A 115 -12.62 -14.73 -3.40
N ASP A 116 -11.38 -14.26 -3.26
CA ASP A 116 -10.24 -15.12 -2.91
C ASP A 116 -9.94 -15.12 -1.41
N PHE A 117 -10.37 -14.07 -0.68
CA PHE A 117 -10.09 -13.88 0.74
C PHE A 117 -11.35 -13.71 1.60
N GLY A 118 -12.55 -13.67 1.01
CA GLY A 118 -13.80 -13.56 1.75
C GLY A 118 -14.05 -12.18 2.37
N ILE A 119 -13.31 -11.16 1.96
CA ILE A 119 -13.39 -9.81 2.55
C ILE A 119 -14.67 -9.12 2.08
N ASN A 120 -15.56 -8.79 3.02
CA ASN A 120 -16.82 -8.11 2.73
C ASN A 120 -16.68 -6.60 2.96
N PHE A 121 -16.60 -5.85 1.87
CA PHE A 121 -16.61 -4.39 1.91
C PHE A 121 -18.02 -3.86 2.16
N VAL A 122 -18.14 -2.92 3.10
CA VAL A 122 -19.39 -2.23 3.43
C VAL A 122 -19.12 -0.74 3.58
N THR A 123 -20.12 0.09 3.27
CA THR A 123 -20.12 1.51 3.63
C THR A 123 -20.57 1.69 5.07
N LEU A 124 -20.38 2.90 5.63
CA LEU A 124 -20.95 3.23 6.93
C LEU A 124 -22.49 3.17 6.89
N CYS A 125 -23.09 3.52 5.75
CA CYS A 125 -24.52 3.42 5.52
C CYS A 125 -25.01 1.96 5.56
N ASP A 126 -24.31 1.05 4.88
CA ASP A 126 -24.63 -0.39 4.90
C ASP A 126 -24.56 -0.94 6.32
N LEU A 127 -23.51 -0.57 7.07
CA LEU A 127 -23.33 -1.01 8.45
C LEU A 127 -24.45 -0.48 9.36
N ALA A 128 -24.82 0.80 9.24
CA ALA A 128 -25.92 1.37 10.00
C ALA A 128 -27.25 0.66 9.73
N GLN A 129 -27.53 0.34 8.46
CA GLN A 129 -28.75 -0.39 8.07
C GLN A 129 -28.80 -1.82 8.63
N MET A 130 -27.66 -2.46 8.89
CA MET A 130 -27.61 -3.79 9.51
C MET A 130 -28.01 -3.75 10.99
N LEU A 131 -27.80 -2.62 11.68
CA LEU A 131 -28.08 -2.47 13.12
C LEU A 131 -29.52 -2.01 13.41
N THR A 132 -30.21 -1.43 12.42
CA THR A 132 -31.56 -0.89 12.59
C THR A 132 -32.67 -1.84 12.12
N LYS A 133 -32.35 -3.11 11.89
CA LYS A 133 -33.30 -4.17 11.54
C LYS A 133 -33.76 -4.95 12.77
#